data_AF-A0A183HPT1-F1
#
_entry.id   AF-A0A183HPT1-F1
#
_cell.length_a   1.000
_cell.length_b   1.000
_cell.length_c   1.000
_cell.angle_alpha   90.00
_cell.angle_beta   90.00
_cell.angle_gamma   90.00
#
_symmetry.space_group_name_H-M   'P 1'
#
loop_
_entity.id
_entity.type
_entity.pdbx_description
1 polymer ?
#
loop_
_entity_poly.entity_id
_entity_poly.type
_entity_poly.pdbx_seq_one_letter_code
_entity_poly.pdbx_strand_id
1 'polypeptide(L)'
;NFEVNDIQQNLFEKSRHVVPCTIASNSAYVHEGGYMTFGSIKSIRKIGTIQISIQFRPAVKDGFIFGLMTNKDPENARIAVYLKNSLMTFEFVFNDERRDLKHVFKTDLCDGAWHNVTLSISHSKMIVITVDGVCLR
;
A
#
# COMPACT_ATOMS: atom_id res chain seq x y z
N ASN A 1 7.57 -23.41 23.14
CA ASN A 1 7.62 -24.03 24.48
C ASN A 1 8.31 -23.08 25.42
N PHE A 2 7.54 -22.44 26.29
CA PHE A 2 8.05 -21.58 27.35
C PHE A 2 7.78 -22.28 28.68
N GLU A 3 8.84 -22.44 29.47
CA GLU A 3 8.86 -23.27 30.66
C GLU A 3 9.65 -22.58 31.75
N VAL A 4 9.17 -22.68 32.99
CA VAL A 4 9.83 -22.15 34.17
C VAL A 4 9.79 -23.24 35.23
N ASN A 5 10.97 -23.67 35.71
CA ASN A 5 11.13 -24.74 36.70
C ASN A 5 10.38 -26.04 36.33
N ASP A 6 10.54 -26.52 35.10
CA ASP A 6 9.90 -27.73 34.58
C ASP A 6 8.35 -27.68 34.55
N ILE A 7 7.77 -26.48 34.67
CA ILE A 7 6.33 -26.25 34.54
C ILE A 7 6.07 -25.47 33.25
N GLN A 8 5.41 -26.13 32.31
CA GLN A 8 5.00 -25.53 31.05
C GLN A 8 3.97 -24.43 31.28
N GLN A 9 4.28 -23.22 30.82
CA GLN A 9 3.44 -22.04 31.02
C GLN A 9 2.56 -21.81 29.79
N ASN A 10 1.26 -21.58 30.02
CA ASN A 10 0.36 -21.16 28.96
C ASN A 10 0.49 -19.65 28.72
N LEU A 11 1.25 -19.26 27.70
CA LEU A 11 1.47 -17.86 27.34
C LEU A 11 0.21 -17.10 26.91
N PHE A 12 -0.89 -17.80 26.62
CA PHE A 12 -2.14 -17.20 26.13
C PHE A 12 -3.21 -17.02 27.21
N GLU A 13 -3.02 -17.53 28.43
CA GLU A 13 -4.03 -17.46 29.50
C GLU A 13 -4.32 -16.01 29.93
N LYS A 14 -3.30 -15.14 29.92
CA LYS A 14 -3.41 -13.70 30.23
C LYS A 14 -2.52 -12.84 29.31
N SER A 15 -2.75 -12.93 28.02
CA SER A 15 -2.02 -12.13 27.01
C SER A 15 -2.86 -10.97 26.45
N ARG A 16 -2.20 -9.89 26.01
CA ARG A 16 -2.79 -8.84 25.15
C ARG A 16 -1.91 -8.65 23.92
N HIS A 17 -2.53 -8.47 22.76
CA HIS A 17 -1.87 -8.23 21.47
C HIS A 17 -0.81 -9.28 21.07
N VAL A 18 -0.97 -10.53 21.53
CA VAL A 18 -0.16 -11.66 21.06
C VAL A 18 -0.87 -12.28 19.88
N VAL A 19 -0.23 -12.22 18.70
CA VAL A 19 -0.66 -12.94 17.51
C VAL A 19 0.09 -14.26 17.39
N PRO A 20 -0.53 -15.34 16.88
CA PRO A 20 0.18 -16.59 16.62
C PRO A 20 1.39 -16.36 15.72
N CYS A 21 2.44 -17.15 15.89
CA CYS A 21 3.61 -17.09 15.02
C CYS A 21 3.16 -17.27 13.56
N THR A 22 3.33 -16.23 12.75
CA THR A 22 3.14 -16.31 11.32
C THR A 22 4.41 -16.85 10.68
N ILE A 23 4.27 -17.55 9.55
CA ILE A 23 5.44 -17.94 8.75
C ILE A 23 6.13 -16.64 8.32
N ALA A 24 7.46 -16.59 8.50
CA ALA A 24 8.24 -15.43 8.10
C ALA A 24 7.92 -15.09 6.63
N SER A 25 7.48 -13.86 6.41
CA SER A 25 7.12 -13.36 5.09
C SER A 25 7.60 -11.93 4.94
N ASN A 26 7.83 -11.51 3.69
CA ASN A 26 8.15 -10.12 3.35
C ASN A 26 6.87 -9.26 3.31
N SER A 27 5.91 -9.52 4.20
CA SER A 27 4.62 -8.85 4.25
C SER A 27 4.43 -8.15 5.59
N ALA A 28 3.53 -7.18 5.60
CA ALA A 28 3.12 -6.49 6.80
C ALA A 28 1.61 -6.68 7.02
N TYR A 29 1.22 -6.79 8.29
CA TYR A 29 -0.17 -6.80 8.71
C TYR A 29 -0.46 -5.53 9.49
N VAL A 30 -1.52 -4.81 9.10
CA VAL A 30 -1.90 -3.53 9.69
C VAL A 30 -3.31 -3.68 10.26
N HIS A 31 -3.47 -3.56 11.58
CA HIS A 31 -4.75 -3.77 12.27
C HIS A 31 -5.35 -2.47 12.86
N GLU A 32 -4.54 -1.62 13.48
CA GLU A 32 -4.98 -0.38 14.17
C GLU A 32 -4.30 0.85 13.59
N GLY A 33 -4.60 1.14 12.32
CA GLY A 33 -4.04 2.30 11.63
C GLY A 33 -2.51 2.29 11.61
N GLY A 34 -1.93 3.49 11.58
CA GLY A 34 -0.48 3.68 11.42
C GLY A 34 -0.05 3.66 9.96
N TYR A 35 1.26 3.78 9.75
CA TYR A 35 1.87 3.77 8.43
C TYR A 35 3.33 3.29 8.52
N MET A 36 3.85 2.83 7.38
CA MET A 36 5.28 2.57 7.21
C MET A 36 5.82 3.50 6.14
N THR A 37 7.05 3.97 6.33
CA THR A 37 7.77 4.74 5.32
C THR A 37 8.94 3.94 4.79
N PHE A 38 9.15 4.04 3.48
CA PHE A 38 10.34 3.51 2.83
C PHE A 38 11.32 4.65 2.59
N GLY A 39 12.61 4.34 2.56
CA GLY A 39 13.64 5.33 2.25
C GLY A 39 13.34 6.06 0.92
N SER A 40 13.71 7.34 0.84
CA SER A 40 13.44 8.14 -0.35
C SER A 40 13.99 7.47 -1.62
N ILE A 41 13.16 7.42 -2.67
CA ILE A 41 13.64 7.08 -4.00
C ILE A 41 14.62 8.18 -4.41
N LYS A 42 15.92 7.86 -4.46
CA LYS A 42 16.93 8.81 -4.95
C LYS A 42 16.50 9.25 -6.34
N SER A 43 16.51 10.56 -6.58
CA SER A 43 16.21 11.17 -7.89
C SER A 43 16.81 10.31 -8.98
N ILE A 44 15.94 9.64 -9.74
CA ILE A 44 16.31 8.87 -10.91
C ILE A 44 16.77 9.91 -11.93
N ARG A 45 18.03 10.33 -11.83
CA ARG A 45 18.63 11.27 -12.78
C ARG A 45 18.68 10.54 -14.12
N LYS A 46 17.69 10.87 -14.96
CA LYS A 46 17.63 10.74 -16.42
C LYS A 46 17.13 9.46 -17.13
N ILE A 47 16.94 8.26 -16.56
CA ILE A 47 16.57 7.09 -17.42
C ILE A 47 15.53 6.07 -16.86
N GLY A 48 15.27 6.00 -15.56
CA GLY A 48 14.43 4.93 -15.00
C GLY A 48 12.92 5.21 -15.00
N THR A 49 12.14 4.18 -15.33
CA THR A 49 10.69 4.12 -15.04
C THR A 49 10.51 3.82 -13.55
N ILE A 50 9.61 4.53 -12.87
CA ILE A 50 9.20 4.18 -11.50
C ILE A 50 8.19 3.05 -11.62
N GLN A 51 8.50 1.89 -11.05
CA GLN A 51 7.58 0.76 -10.98
C GLN A 51 7.34 0.38 -9.52
N ILE A 52 6.09 0.43 -9.10
CA ILE A 52 5.63 -0.02 -7.80
C ILE A 52 4.67 -1.18 -8.02
N SER A 53 4.88 -2.29 -7.32
CA SER A 53 4.00 -3.45 -7.33
C SER A 53 3.69 -3.86 -5.91
N ILE A 54 2.41 -3.91 -5.56
CA ILE A 54 1.94 -4.26 -4.22
C ILE A 54 0.86 -5.32 -4.35
N GLN A 55 0.95 -6.33 -3.50
CA GLN A 55 -0.12 -7.28 -3.24
C GLN A 55 -0.74 -6.95 -1.88
N PHE A 56 -2.06 -6.81 -1.82
CA PHE A 56 -2.75 -6.45 -0.59
C PHE A 56 -4.09 -7.19 -0.47
N ARG A 57 -4.52 -7.42 0.77
CA ARG A 57 -5.81 -8.03 1.10
C ARG A 57 -6.50 -7.13 2.13
N PRO A 58 -7.47 -6.31 1.72
CA PRO A 58 -8.10 -5.37 2.63
C PRO A 58 -9.09 -6.10 3.54
N ALA A 59 -9.09 -5.73 4.82
CA ALA A 59 -10.09 -6.16 5.80
C ALA A 59 -11.19 -5.10 6.04
N VAL A 60 -11.02 -3.91 5.47
CA VAL A 60 -11.89 -2.75 5.63
C VAL A 60 -12.10 -2.04 4.29
N LYS A 61 -13.24 -1.35 4.15
CA LYS A 61 -13.67 -0.70 2.90
C LYS A 61 -12.89 0.57 2.57
N ASP A 62 -12.29 1.19 3.56
CA ASP A 62 -11.57 2.45 3.43
C ASP A 62 -10.17 2.29 4.00
N GLY A 63 -9.15 2.72 3.26
CA GLY A 63 -7.78 2.57 3.72
C GLY A 63 -6.75 3.04 2.70
N PHE A 64 -5.64 3.58 3.20
CA PHE A 64 -4.51 3.98 2.37
C PHE A 64 -3.64 2.77 2.04
N ILE A 65 -3.30 2.57 0.76
CA ILE A 65 -2.47 1.44 0.33
C ILE A 65 -1.02 1.89 0.20
N PHE A 66 -0.77 2.89 -0.65
CA PHE A 66 0.56 3.50 -0.77
C PHE A 66 0.48 4.89 -1.38
N GLY A 67 1.56 5.65 -1.22
CA GLY A 67 1.75 6.88 -1.96
C GLY A 67 3.20 7.25 -2.11
N LEU A 68 3.44 8.09 -3.11
CA LEU A 68 4.70 8.76 -3.35
C LEU A 68 4.45 10.25 -3.20
N MET A 69 5.21 10.90 -2.32
CA MET A 69 5.05 12.32 -2.04
C MET A 69 6.41 12.98 -1.91
N THR A 70 6.49 14.26 -2.26
CA THR A 70 7.71 15.03 -2.03
C THR A 70 7.75 15.52 -0.58
N ASN A 71 8.94 15.53 0.02
CA ASN A 71 9.12 16.05 1.39
C ASN A 71 8.92 17.56 1.48
N LYS A 72 9.05 18.28 0.36
CA LYS A 72 8.98 19.76 0.33
C LYS A 72 7.54 20.25 0.23
N ASP A 73 6.73 19.56 -0.58
CA ASP A 73 5.34 19.94 -0.86
C ASP A 73 4.52 18.68 -1.16
N PRO A 74 4.11 17.93 -0.12
CA PRO A 74 3.37 16.69 -0.30
C PRO A 74 1.95 16.93 -0.81
N GLU A 75 1.36 18.12 -0.61
CA GLU A 75 0.00 18.41 -1.04
C GLU A 75 -0.09 18.66 -2.55
N ASN A 76 0.89 19.36 -3.12
CA ASN A 76 0.89 19.72 -4.55
C ASN A 76 1.73 18.81 -5.45
N ALA A 77 2.41 17.82 -4.88
CA ALA A 77 3.19 16.84 -5.62
C ALA A 77 3.12 15.46 -4.97
N ARG A 78 2.04 14.72 -5.29
CA ARG A 78 1.77 13.39 -4.74
C ARG A 78 1.09 12.44 -5.70
N ILE A 79 1.32 11.18 -5.43
CA ILE A 79 0.57 10.04 -5.95
C ILE A 79 0.01 9.31 -4.75
N ALA A 80 -1.29 9.09 -4.73
CA ALA A 80 -1.98 8.36 -3.67
C ALA A 80 -2.85 7.27 -4.26
N VAL A 81 -2.74 6.07 -3.70
CA VAL A 81 -3.58 4.91 -4.01
C VAL A 81 -4.22 4.43 -2.73
N TYR A 82 -5.55 4.43 -2.71
CA TYR A 82 -6.34 4.11 -1.52
C TYR A 82 -7.67 3.46 -1.90
N LEU A 83 -8.26 2.75 -0.96
CA LEU A 83 -9.65 2.31 -1.04
C LEU A 83 -10.56 3.38 -0.45
N LYS A 84 -11.69 3.59 -1.12
CA LYS A 84 -12.83 4.35 -0.60
C LYS A 84 -14.12 3.63 -0.94
N ASN A 85 -14.91 3.26 0.06
CA ASN A 85 -16.12 2.45 -0.11
C ASN A 85 -15.87 1.17 -0.92
N SER A 86 -14.78 0.45 -0.61
CA SER A 86 -14.26 -0.73 -1.31
C SER A 86 -13.75 -0.51 -2.73
N LEU A 87 -13.83 0.70 -3.27
CA LEU A 87 -13.36 1.02 -4.63
C LEU A 87 -11.96 1.62 -4.58
N MET A 88 -11.08 1.16 -5.46
CA MET A 88 -9.74 1.71 -5.55
C MET A 88 -9.74 3.06 -6.25
N THR A 89 -9.16 4.04 -5.59
CA THR A 89 -8.99 5.40 -6.08
C THR A 89 -7.51 5.68 -6.29
N PHE A 90 -7.20 6.23 -7.46
CA PHE A 90 -5.88 6.74 -7.82
C PHE A 90 -5.98 8.25 -7.93
N GLU A 91 -5.08 8.94 -7.25
CA GLU A 91 -5.01 10.40 -7.24
C GLU A 91 -3.58 10.84 -7.54
N PHE A 92 -3.43 11.64 -8.60
CA PHE A 92 -2.16 12.19 -9.04
C PHE A 92 -2.24 13.71 -9.05
N VAL A 93 -1.38 14.34 -8.26
CA VAL A 93 -1.26 15.79 -8.15
C VAL A 93 0.16 16.17 -8.59
N PHE A 94 0.26 16.99 -9.64
CA PHE A 94 1.52 17.44 -10.21
C PHE A 94 1.62 18.97 -10.20
N ASN A 95 2.70 19.47 -9.62
CA ASN A 95 2.93 20.89 -9.33
C ASN A 95 2.89 21.83 -10.55
N ASP A 96 3.21 21.32 -11.75
CA ASP A 96 3.42 22.16 -12.93
C ASP A 96 2.13 22.60 -13.66
N GLU A 97 0.96 21.98 -13.44
CA GLU A 97 -0.20 22.24 -14.31
C GLU A 97 -1.60 22.19 -13.66
N ARG A 98 -1.74 22.02 -12.33
CA ARG A 98 -3.05 21.77 -11.67
C ARG A 98 -3.88 20.70 -12.39
N ARG A 99 -3.22 19.68 -12.95
CA ARG A 99 -3.88 18.50 -13.52
C ARG A 99 -4.02 17.47 -12.43
N ASP A 100 -5.04 17.64 -11.61
CA ASP A 100 -5.44 16.64 -10.63
C ASP A 100 -6.12 15.50 -11.39
N LEU A 101 -5.40 14.39 -11.58
CA LEU A 101 -5.97 13.20 -12.17
C LEU A 101 -6.53 12.33 -11.05
N LYS A 102 -7.85 12.16 -11.05
CA LYS A 102 -8.53 11.23 -10.14
C LYS A 102 -9.24 10.16 -10.94
N HIS A 103 -8.89 8.90 -10.69
CA HIS A 103 -9.52 7.74 -11.31
C HIS A 103 -10.03 6.79 -10.25
N VAL A 104 -11.20 6.18 -10.49
CA VAL A 104 -11.79 5.18 -9.60
C VAL A 104 -11.99 3.89 -10.38
N PHE A 105 -11.33 2.83 -9.94
CA PHE A 105 -11.55 1.48 -10.44
C PHE A 105 -12.83 0.92 -9.82
N LYS A 106 -13.83 0.67 -10.66
CA LYS A 106 -15.20 0.33 -10.24
C LYS A 106 -15.42 -1.16 -9.97
N THR A 107 -14.48 -1.77 -9.26
CA THR A 107 -14.59 -3.14 -8.76
C THR A 107 -14.48 -3.10 -7.25
N ASP A 108 -15.34 -3.84 -6.56
CA ASP A 108 -15.23 -4.04 -5.11
C ASP A 108 -13.99 -4.89 -4.82
N LEU A 109 -13.01 -4.32 -4.13
CA LEU A 109 -11.79 -5.02 -3.73
C LEU A 109 -11.78 -5.40 -2.24
N CYS A 110 -12.87 -5.17 -1.51
CA CYS A 110 -13.02 -5.57 -0.11
C CYS A 110 -13.79 -6.89 0.00
N ASP A 111 -13.43 -7.85 -0.86
CA ASP A 111 -14.06 -9.17 -0.99
C ASP A 111 -13.36 -10.25 -0.15
N GLY A 112 -12.28 -9.88 0.54
CA GLY A 112 -11.46 -10.80 1.32
C GLY A 112 -10.48 -11.63 0.48
N ALA A 113 -10.24 -11.30 -0.79
CA ALA A 113 -9.20 -11.87 -1.63
C ALA A 113 -7.92 -11.03 -1.62
N TRP A 114 -6.84 -11.60 -2.17
CA TRP A 114 -5.61 -10.87 -2.45
C TRP A 114 -5.72 -10.19 -3.82
N HIS A 115 -5.38 -8.91 -3.88
CA HIS A 115 -5.35 -8.12 -5.11
C HIS A 115 -3.94 -7.63 -5.40
N ASN A 116 -3.61 -7.54 -6.69
CA ASN A 116 -2.33 -7.03 -7.18
C ASN A 116 -2.52 -5.67 -7.84
N VAL A 117 -1.72 -4.70 -7.43
CA VAL A 117 -1.69 -3.35 -8.01
C VAL A 117 -0.31 -3.04 -8.50
N THR A 118 -0.21 -2.64 -9.76
CA THR A 118 1.02 -2.13 -10.35
C THR A 118 0.83 -0.70 -10.83
N LEU A 119 1.78 0.16 -10.49
CA LEU A 119 1.90 1.52 -10.98
C LEU A 119 3.23 1.65 -11.71
N SER A 120 3.19 2.10 -12.96
CA SER A 120 4.36 2.41 -13.77
C SER A 120 4.31 3.86 -14.22
N ILE A 121 5.37 4.60 -13.96
CA ILE A 121 5.52 6.00 -14.38
C ILE A 121 6.78 6.09 -15.23
N SER A 122 6.55 6.28 -16.52
CA SER A 122 7.63 6.40 -17.50
C SER A 122 8.26 7.80 -17.49
N HIS A 123 9.40 7.93 -18.16
CA HIS A 123 10.06 9.22 -18.37
C HIS A 123 9.20 10.22 -19.16
N SER A 124 8.34 9.75 -20.07
CA SER A 124 7.41 10.59 -20.84
C SER A 124 6.18 11.03 -20.03
N LYS A 125 6.19 10.80 -18.71
CA LYS A 125 5.05 11.04 -17.80
C LYS A 125 3.80 10.20 -18.13
N MET A 126 3.94 9.16 -18.97
CA MET A 126 2.87 8.17 -19.13
C MET A 126 2.76 7.35 -17.83
N ILE A 127 1.54 7.30 -17.31
CA ILE A 127 1.17 6.55 -16.10
C ILE A 127 0.36 5.34 -16.57
N VAL A 128 0.80 4.15 -16.18
CA VAL A 128 0.06 2.91 -16.42
C VAL A 128 -0.24 2.27 -15.09
N ILE A 129 -1.51 1.94 -14.89
CA ILE A 129 -2.00 1.29 -13.68
C ILE A 129 -2.56 -0.06 -14.08
N THR A 130 -2.32 -1.07 -13.26
CA THR A 130 -2.92 -2.40 -13.47
C THR A 130 -3.44 -2.93 -12.14
N VAL A 131 -4.69 -3.35 -12.12
CA VAL A 131 -5.36 -3.96 -10.97
C VAL A 131 -5.82 -5.36 -11.39
N ASP A 132 -5.30 -6.39 -10.75
CA ASP A 132 -5.61 -7.81 -11.06
C ASP A 132 -5.51 -8.15 -12.55
N GLY A 133 -4.52 -7.57 -13.24
CA GLY A 133 -4.29 -7.76 -14.67
C GLY A 133 -5.12 -6.84 -15.58
N VAL A 134 -6.07 -6.09 -15.05
CA VAL A 134 -6.85 -5.08 -15.80
C VAL A 134 -6.03 -3.80 -15.91
N CYS A 135 -5.64 -3.45 -17.14
CA CYS A 135 -4.86 -2.24 -17.43
C CYS A 135 -5.77 -1.01 -17.54
N LEU A 136 -5.42 0.05 -16.82
CA LEU A 136 -6.01 1.38 -16.90
C LEU A 136 -4.98 2.29 -17.59
N ARG A 137 -5.38 2.92 -18.70
CA ARG A 137 -4.57 3.83 -19.50
C ARG A 137 -5.23 5.20 -19.56
#